data_AF-A0A8G2HYZ5-F1
#
_entry.id   AF-A0A8G2HYZ5-F1
#
_cell.length_a   1.000
_cell.length_b   1.000
_cell.length_c   1.000
_cell.angle_alpha   90.00
_cell.angle_beta   90.00
_cell.angle_gamma   90.00
#
_symmetry.space_group_name_H-M   'P 1'
#
loop_
_entity.id
_entity.type
_entity.pdbx_description
1 polymer ?
#
loop_
_entity_poly.entity_id
_entity_poly.type
_entity_poly.pdbx_seq_one_letter_code
_entity_poly.pdbx_strand_id
1 'polypeptide(L)'
;MINDGDSLRDMLDSLPPDYIRRQKKLNQKDLENLKQLFSKLSEDDKSGKPLEVFVSNLMNSIQLHEINNNIRTSTNEIDLFLRTNDITRAFYEKTLPILKENFIIECKQYHEKINVTWVNKFYSLLRQGDYKIGIIFSLEPLTGKNEWDSSKGVCSKVALKDDIFILNFYKKDIEDILNGKNFIDIVEEKLIQLKENIKIKILSHQNEKYVN
;
A
#
# COMPACT_ATOMS: atom_id res chain seq x y z
N MET A 1 6.55 -16.73 -30.10
CA MET A 1 6.70 -15.91 -31.32
C MET A 1 5.34 -15.31 -31.59
N ILE A 2 5.25 -13.98 -31.62
CA ILE A 2 4.01 -13.22 -31.81
C ILE A 2 3.79 -13.12 -33.33
N ASN A 3 2.56 -13.37 -33.80
CA ASN A 3 2.22 -13.37 -35.23
C ASN A 3 1.72 -11.98 -35.66
N ASP A 4 1.91 -11.64 -36.93
CA ASP A 4 1.34 -10.42 -37.51
C ASP A 4 -0.20 -10.49 -37.46
N GLY A 5 -0.81 -9.65 -36.62
CA GLY A 5 -2.26 -9.56 -36.41
C GLY A 5 -2.71 -9.42 -34.96
N ASP A 6 -1.82 -9.70 -34.00
CA ASP A 6 -2.13 -9.56 -32.57
C ASP A 6 -2.37 -8.08 -32.23
N SER A 7 -3.49 -7.79 -31.58
CA SER A 7 -3.80 -6.42 -31.16
C SER A 7 -2.80 -5.98 -30.08
N LEU A 8 -2.62 -4.66 -29.91
CA LEU A 8 -1.78 -4.12 -28.84
C LEU A 8 -2.18 -4.69 -27.45
N ARG A 9 -3.46 -5.08 -27.29
CA ARG A 9 -4.02 -5.73 -26.11
C ARG A 9 -3.52 -7.17 -25.95
N ASP A 10 -3.47 -7.94 -27.03
CA ASP A 10 -2.97 -9.32 -27.00
C ASP A 10 -1.45 -9.34 -26.70
N MET A 11 -0.72 -8.36 -27.23
CA MET A 11 0.69 -8.16 -26.89
C MET A 11 0.89 -7.83 -25.41
N LEU A 12 0.10 -6.91 -24.84
CA LEU A 12 0.17 -6.56 -23.42
C LEU A 12 -0.22 -7.73 -22.51
N ASP A 13 -1.22 -8.53 -22.91
CA ASP A 13 -1.68 -9.70 -22.18
C ASP A 13 -0.63 -10.82 -22.13
N SER A 14 0.30 -10.85 -23.10
CA SER A 14 1.39 -11.83 -23.16
C SER A 14 2.59 -11.49 -22.27
N LEU A 15 2.67 -10.27 -21.72
CA LEU A 15 3.81 -9.82 -20.93
C LEU A 15 3.68 -10.23 -19.46
N PRO A 16 4.76 -10.73 -18.82
CA PRO A 16 4.76 -11.00 -17.38
C PRO A 16 4.46 -9.74 -16.56
N PRO A 17 3.66 -9.82 -15.47
CA PRO A 17 3.34 -8.68 -14.61
C PRO A 17 4.56 -7.87 -14.16
N ASP A 18 5.63 -8.56 -13.75
CA ASP A 18 6.88 -7.91 -13.31
C ASP A 18 7.56 -7.11 -14.43
N TYR A 19 7.44 -7.56 -15.68
CA TYR A 19 7.96 -6.80 -16.81
C TYR A 19 7.21 -5.48 -16.99
N ILE A 20 5.88 -5.52 -16.85
CA ILE A 20 5.02 -4.34 -16.95
C ILE A 20 5.33 -3.36 -15.79
N ARG A 21 5.49 -3.86 -14.56
CA ARG A 21 5.83 -3.02 -13.39
C ARG A 21 7.17 -2.32 -13.51
N ARG A 22 8.17 -2.95 -14.14
CA ARG A 22 9.49 -2.33 -14.38
C ARG A 22 9.43 -1.04 -15.19
N GLN A 23 8.40 -0.86 -16.01
CA GLN A 23 8.19 0.38 -16.78
C GLN A 23 7.81 1.58 -15.88
N LYS A 24 7.42 1.31 -14.62
CA LYS A 24 7.04 2.32 -13.62
C LYS A 24 8.11 2.49 -12.53
N LYS A 25 9.37 2.13 -12.83
CA LYS A 25 10.50 2.47 -11.98
C LYS A 25 10.75 3.97 -12.01
N LEU A 26 11.14 4.52 -10.86
CA LEU A 26 11.54 5.92 -10.74
C LEU A 26 12.80 6.17 -11.57
N ASN A 27 12.81 7.26 -12.33
CA ASN A 27 14.01 7.69 -13.02
C ASN A 27 14.98 8.38 -12.05
N GLN A 28 16.21 8.65 -12.52
CA GLN A 28 17.26 9.23 -11.69
C GLN A 28 16.89 10.60 -11.11
N LYS A 29 16.21 11.45 -11.90
CA LYS A 29 15.80 12.79 -11.47
C LYS A 29 14.74 12.71 -10.37
N ASP A 30 13.76 11.82 -10.52
CA ASP A 30 12.74 11.57 -9.50
C ASP A 30 13.38 11.07 -8.21
N LEU A 31 14.32 10.11 -8.29
CA LEU A 31 15.04 9.60 -7.13
C LEU A 31 15.84 10.68 -6.41
N GLU A 32 16.52 11.56 -7.14
CA GLU A 32 17.27 12.66 -6.55
C GLU A 32 16.36 13.66 -5.83
N ASN A 33 15.24 14.04 -6.46
CA ASN A 33 14.25 14.92 -5.83
C ASN A 33 13.66 14.27 -4.57
N LEU A 34 13.30 12.99 -4.63
CA LEU A 34 12.76 12.25 -3.49
C LEU A 34 13.78 12.12 -2.36
N LYS A 35 15.06 11.89 -2.66
CA LYS A 35 16.13 11.89 -1.65
C LYS A 35 16.27 13.24 -0.95
N GLN A 36 16.15 14.34 -1.69
CA GLN A 36 16.19 15.70 -1.11
C GLN A 36 14.96 15.99 -0.23
N LEU A 37 13.78 15.49 -0.59
CA LEU A 37 12.58 15.61 0.25
C LEU A 37 12.71 14.73 1.50
N PHE A 38 13.20 13.50 1.34
CA PHE A 38 13.41 12.58 2.44
C PHE A 38 14.41 13.12 3.47
N SER A 39 15.50 13.77 3.03
CA SER A 39 16.47 14.39 3.94
C SER A 39 15.91 15.58 4.74
N LYS A 40 14.76 16.12 4.35
CA LYS A 40 14.06 17.19 5.06
C LYS A 40 13.01 16.66 6.05
N LEU A 41 12.74 15.35 6.06
CA LEU A 41 11.83 14.77 7.03
C LEU A 41 12.47 14.93 8.41
N SER A 42 11.92 15.87 9.17
CA SER A 42 12.31 16.10 10.55
C SER A 42 11.34 15.41 11.47
N GLU A 43 11.96 14.73 12.40
CA GLU A 43 11.40 14.10 13.57
C GLU A 43 10.60 15.08 14.46
N ASP A 44 11.05 16.34 14.55
CA ASP A 44 10.40 17.38 15.36
C ASP A 44 9.24 18.09 14.64
N ASP A 45 9.01 17.82 13.35
CA ASP A 45 7.95 18.46 12.59
C ASP A 45 6.58 17.83 12.90
N LYS A 46 5.90 18.42 13.89
CA LYS A 46 4.56 18.02 14.33
C LYS A 46 3.46 18.28 13.31
N SER A 47 3.74 18.96 12.20
CA SER A 47 2.74 19.30 11.19
C SER A 47 2.38 18.13 10.28
N GLY A 48 3.25 17.11 10.14
CA GLY A 48 3.04 15.98 9.23
C GLY A 48 3.26 16.30 7.73
N LYS A 49 3.26 17.59 7.38
CA LYS A 49 3.34 18.09 6.01
C LYS A 49 4.58 17.63 5.23
N PRO A 50 5.80 17.54 5.81
CA PRO A 50 6.95 17.07 5.04
C PRO A 50 6.75 15.66 4.48
N LEU A 51 6.18 14.75 5.28
CA LEU A 51 5.88 13.39 4.83
C LEU A 51 4.77 13.39 3.78
N GLU A 52 3.71 14.18 3.94
CA GLU A 52 2.67 14.33 2.91
C GLU A 52 3.26 14.81 1.57
N VAL A 53 4.14 15.83 1.61
CA VAL A 53 4.82 16.35 0.42
C VAL A 53 5.70 15.27 -0.21
N PHE A 54 6.46 14.52 0.59
CA PHE A 54 7.28 13.40 0.11
C PHE A 54 6.42 12.35 -0.59
N VAL A 55 5.35 11.89 0.05
CA VAL A 55 4.48 10.83 -0.46
C VAL A 55 3.74 11.29 -1.71
N SER A 56 3.26 12.53 -1.75
CA SER A 56 2.62 13.11 -2.93
C SER A 56 3.59 13.18 -4.12
N ASN A 57 4.85 13.54 -3.89
CA ASN A 57 5.88 13.52 -4.94
C ASN A 57 6.20 12.09 -5.39
N LEU A 58 6.29 11.12 -4.47
CA LEU A 58 6.53 9.72 -4.81
C LEU A 58 5.42 9.18 -5.71
N MET A 59 4.16 9.40 -5.34
CA MET A 59 3.01 8.95 -6.13
C MET A 59 2.95 9.64 -7.50
N ASN A 60 3.32 10.92 -7.58
CA ASN A 60 3.40 11.66 -8.84
C ASN A 60 4.50 11.07 -9.75
N SER A 61 5.68 10.77 -9.22
CA SER A 61 6.78 10.18 -9.99
C SER A 61 6.45 8.77 -10.50
N ILE A 62 5.56 8.03 -9.84
CA ILE A 62 5.07 6.73 -10.33
C ILE A 62 4.14 6.90 -11.56
N GLN A 63 3.48 8.05 -11.71
CA GLN A 63 2.63 8.37 -12.87
C GLN A 63 1.58 7.29 -13.17
N LEU A 64 0.87 6.85 -12.14
CA LEU A 64 -0.24 5.90 -12.26
C LEU A 64 -1.56 6.48 -11.77
N HIS A 65 -1.59 7.52 -10.96
CA HIS A 65 -2.83 8.00 -10.34
C HIS A 65 -3.05 9.48 -10.59
N GLU A 66 -4.31 9.88 -10.64
CA GLU A 66 -4.68 11.27 -10.38
C GLU A 66 -4.69 11.48 -8.86
N ILE A 67 -3.80 12.36 -8.38
CA ILE A 67 -3.58 12.55 -6.94
C ILE A 67 -4.35 13.78 -6.48
N ASN A 68 -5.24 13.57 -5.52
CA ASN A 68 -5.98 14.64 -4.88
C ASN A 68 -5.52 14.72 -3.42
N ASN A 69 -4.82 15.80 -3.07
CA ASN A 69 -4.29 15.99 -1.71
C ASN A 69 -5.34 16.69 -0.81
N ASN A 70 -5.30 16.39 0.48
CA ASN A 70 -6.06 17.07 1.54
C ASN A 70 -7.58 17.13 1.25
N ILE A 71 -8.15 15.99 0.83
CA ILE A 71 -9.59 15.91 0.61
C ILE A 71 -10.28 15.98 1.97
N ARG A 72 -11.13 16.99 2.15
CA ARG A 72 -12.04 17.06 3.28
C ARG A 72 -13.34 16.36 2.94
N THR A 73 -13.61 15.27 3.65
CA THR A 73 -14.96 14.69 3.72
C THR A 73 -15.75 15.39 4.82
N SER A 74 -17.05 15.11 4.92
CA SER A 74 -17.89 15.62 6.02
C SER A 74 -17.41 15.19 7.41
N THR A 75 -16.57 14.15 7.49
CA THR A 75 -16.19 13.52 8.77
C THR A 75 -14.70 13.53 9.05
N ASN A 76 -13.83 13.54 8.03
CA ASN A 76 -12.37 13.46 8.18
C ASN A 76 -11.63 14.16 7.02
N GLU A 77 -10.39 14.56 7.29
CA GLU A 77 -9.41 14.91 6.26
C GLU A 77 -8.71 13.63 5.77
N ILE A 78 -8.47 13.54 4.47
CA ILE A 78 -7.73 12.46 3.81
C ILE A 78 -6.50 13.11 3.19
N ASP A 79 -5.31 12.71 3.64
CA ASP A 79 -4.06 13.34 3.17
C ASP A 79 -3.89 13.18 1.66
N LEU A 80 -4.08 11.97 1.14
CA LEU A 80 -4.04 11.70 -0.30
C LEU A 80 -5.14 10.73 -0.73
N PHE A 81 -5.90 11.12 -1.75
CA PHE A 81 -6.83 10.27 -2.48
C PHE A 81 -6.28 9.97 -3.88
N LEU A 82 -6.11 8.68 -4.18
CA LEU A 82 -5.47 8.18 -5.38
C LEU A 82 -6.56 7.68 -6.30
N ARG A 83 -6.89 8.49 -7.31
CA ARG A 83 -7.95 8.18 -8.26
C ARG A 83 -7.37 7.41 -9.45
N THR A 84 -7.99 6.29 -9.75
CA THR A 84 -7.64 5.44 -10.89
C THR A 84 -8.47 5.85 -12.11
N ASN A 85 -7.83 6.08 -13.25
CA ASN A 85 -8.49 6.20 -14.54
C ASN A 85 -8.47 4.86 -15.29
N ASP A 86 -9.03 4.79 -16.50
CA ASP A 86 -9.13 3.53 -17.25
C ASP A 86 -7.76 2.93 -17.61
N ILE A 87 -6.75 3.77 -17.88
CA ILE A 87 -5.37 3.32 -18.16
C ILE A 87 -4.76 2.72 -16.89
N THR A 88 -4.92 3.39 -15.76
CA THR A 88 -4.47 2.92 -14.44
C THR A 88 -5.13 1.60 -14.08
N ARG A 89 -6.45 1.51 -14.27
CA ARG A 89 -7.22 0.30 -13.96
C ARG A 89 -6.74 -0.87 -14.79
N ALA A 90 -6.58 -0.69 -16.11
CA ALA A 90 -6.06 -1.73 -17.00
C ALA A 90 -4.64 -2.17 -16.61
N PHE A 91 -3.78 -1.22 -16.22
CA PHE A 91 -2.43 -1.54 -15.71
C PHE A 91 -2.50 -2.40 -14.45
N TYR A 92 -3.35 -2.04 -13.47
CA TYR A 92 -3.45 -2.79 -12.22
C TYR A 92 -4.19 -4.12 -12.35
N GLU A 93 -5.17 -4.24 -13.23
CA GLU A 93 -5.83 -5.52 -13.55
C GLU A 93 -4.82 -6.59 -13.98
N LYS A 94 -3.74 -6.18 -14.66
CA LYS A 94 -2.67 -7.09 -15.10
C LYS A 94 -1.54 -7.25 -14.09
N THR A 95 -1.28 -6.21 -13.30
CA THR A 95 -0.10 -6.19 -12.42
C THR A 95 -0.42 -6.45 -10.96
N LEU A 96 -1.39 -5.73 -10.37
CA LEU A 96 -1.74 -5.85 -8.96
C LEU A 96 -3.20 -5.42 -8.74
N PRO A 97 -4.18 -6.33 -8.96
CA PRO A 97 -5.60 -5.96 -9.08
C PRO A 97 -6.22 -5.26 -7.88
N ILE A 98 -5.64 -5.38 -6.69
CA ILE A 98 -6.15 -4.71 -5.49
C ILE A 98 -6.00 -3.18 -5.56
N LEU A 99 -5.10 -2.66 -6.40
CA LEU A 99 -4.89 -1.23 -6.62
C LEU A 99 -5.70 -0.68 -7.81
N LYS A 100 -6.55 -1.48 -8.45
CA LYS A 100 -7.26 -1.08 -9.68
C LYS A 100 -8.37 -0.06 -9.45
N GLU A 101 -8.87 0.02 -8.22
CA GLU A 101 -9.88 0.99 -7.79
C GLU A 101 -9.22 2.10 -6.98
N ASN A 102 -9.98 3.17 -6.73
CA ASN A 102 -9.50 4.27 -5.90
C ASN A 102 -9.10 3.78 -4.50
N PHE A 103 -8.04 4.36 -3.95
CA PHE A 103 -7.60 4.10 -2.60
C PHE A 103 -7.06 5.37 -1.95
N ILE A 104 -6.84 5.30 -0.64
CA ILE A 104 -6.39 6.44 0.16
C ILE A 104 -5.07 6.14 0.85
N ILE A 105 -4.31 7.22 1.07
CA ILE A 105 -3.07 7.20 1.82
C ILE A 105 -3.16 8.21 2.95
N GLU A 106 -2.74 7.79 4.14
CA GLU A 106 -2.57 8.63 5.32
C GLU A 106 -1.09 8.67 5.72
N CYS A 107 -0.62 9.86 6.09
CA CYS A 107 0.75 10.16 6.45
C CYS A 107 0.86 10.43 7.95
N LYS A 108 1.76 9.72 8.61
CA LYS A 108 1.94 9.81 10.06
C LYS A 108 3.41 10.00 10.43
N GLN A 109 3.81 11.27 10.54
CA GLN A 109 5.16 11.68 10.88
C GLN A 109 5.31 11.87 12.40
N TYR A 110 5.36 10.76 13.15
CA TYR A 110 5.64 10.74 14.59
C TYR A 110 6.68 9.67 14.91
N HIS A 111 7.38 9.86 16.03
CA HIS A 111 8.34 8.90 16.59
C HIS A 111 7.71 7.75 17.36
N GLU A 112 6.39 7.71 17.43
CA GLU A 112 5.69 6.64 18.08
C GLU A 112 5.20 5.67 17.03
N LYS A 113 5.38 4.39 17.32
CA LYS A 113 4.77 3.32 16.53
C LYS A 113 3.27 3.56 16.41
N ILE A 114 2.75 3.27 15.22
CA ILE A 114 1.34 3.50 14.91
C ILE A 114 0.48 2.56 15.76
N ASN A 115 -0.32 3.13 16.67
CA ASN A 115 -1.11 2.38 17.64
C ASN A 115 -2.49 1.96 17.11
N VAL A 116 -3.16 1.08 17.87
CA VAL A 116 -4.43 0.46 17.51
C VAL A 116 -5.52 1.50 17.27
N THR A 117 -5.56 2.56 18.07
CA THR A 117 -6.54 3.64 17.94
C THR A 117 -6.44 4.30 16.57
N TRP A 118 -5.22 4.57 16.10
CA TRP A 118 -5.01 5.22 14.82
C TRP A 118 -5.36 4.28 13.65
N VAL A 119 -4.94 3.01 13.69
CA VAL A 119 -5.33 2.02 12.67
C VAL A 119 -6.85 1.83 12.61
N ASN A 120 -7.55 1.80 13.74
CA ASN A 120 -9.01 1.68 13.77
C ASN A 120 -9.73 2.91 13.20
N LYS A 121 -9.19 4.12 13.42
CA LYS A 121 -9.71 5.34 12.78
C LYS A 121 -9.57 5.26 11.27
N PHE A 122 -8.40 4.85 10.78
CA PHE A 122 -8.17 4.69 9.35
C PHE A 122 -9.04 3.59 8.74
N TYR A 123 -9.17 2.43 9.39
CA TYR A 123 -10.10 1.38 8.99
C TYR A 123 -11.55 1.89 8.91
N SER A 124 -12.00 2.69 9.88
CA SER A 124 -13.34 3.26 9.86
C SER A 124 -13.57 4.16 8.63
N LEU A 125 -12.55 4.93 8.24
CA LEU A 125 -12.57 5.74 7.02
C LEU A 125 -12.61 4.86 5.77
N LEU A 126 -11.77 3.81 5.70
CA LEU A 126 -11.76 2.85 4.59
C LEU A 126 -13.12 2.19 4.38
N ARG A 127 -13.74 1.73 5.47
CA ARG A 127 -15.04 1.07 5.43
C ARG A 127 -16.17 2.02 5.02
N GLN A 128 -16.15 3.27 5.49
CA GLN A 128 -17.17 4.27 5.11
C GLN A 128 -17.06 4.69 3.64
N GLY A 129 -15.84 4.73 3.10
CA GLY A 129 -15.59 5.06 1.69
C GLY A 129 -15.57 3.87 0.74
N ASP A 130 -15.89 2.65 1.21
CA ASP A 130 -15.82 1.39 0.45
C ASP A 130 -14.45 1.14 -0.24
N TYR A 131 -13.37 1.52 0.45
CA TYR A 131 -12.02 1.32 -0.03
C TYR A 131 -11.50 -0.07 0.36
N LYS A 132 -11.08 -0.86 -0.63
CA LYS A 132 -10.50 -2.20 -0.43
C LYS A 132 -9.07 -2.19 0.08
N ILE A 133 -8.36 -1.09 -0.11
CA ILE A 133 -6.99 -0.94 0.36
C ILE A 133 -6.76 0.49 0.85
N GLY A 134 -5.97 0.60 1.91
CA GLY A 134 -5.44 1.86 2.42
C GLY A 134 -3.97 1.69 2.78
N ILE A 135 -3.19 2.75 2.57
CA ILE A 135 -1.76 2.74 2.88
C ILE A 135 -1.45 3.80 3.93
N ILE A 136 -0.66 3.41 4.93
CA ILE A 136 -0.17 4.27 5.99
C ILE A 136 1.30 4.51 5.74
N PHE A 137 1.69 5.72 5.40
CA PHE A 137 3.09 6.13 5.41
C PHE A 137 3.46 6.64 6.80
N SER A 138 4.58 6.18 7.34
CA SER A 138 5.06 6.61 8.66
C SER A 138 6.57 6.57 8.77
N LEU A 139 7.12 7.16 9.82
CA LEU A 139 8.54 6.98 10.15
C LEU A 139 8.74 5.66 10.92
N GLU A 140 7.89 5.42 11.93
CA GLU A 140 7.91 4.21 12.75
C GLU A 140 6.90 3.15 12.27
N PRO A 141 7.16 1.85 12.50
CA PRO A 141 6.25 0.78 12.10
C PRO A 141 4.99 0.71 12.98
N LEU A 142 4.03 -0.12 12.59
CA LEU A 142 2.89 -0.50 13.44
C LEU A 142 3.33 -1.12 14.78
N THR A 143 2.55 -0.90 15.85
CA THR A 143 2.71 -1.66 17.10
C THR A 143 2.34 -3.13 16.95
N GLY A 144 2.99 -4.00 17.71
CA GLY A 144 2.71 -5.43 17.79
C GLY A 144 3.97 -6.29 17.82
N LYS A 145 3.99 -7.30 18.67
CA LYS A 145 5.09 -8.28 18.76
C LYS A 145 5.03 -9.33 17.66
N ASN A 146 3.83 -9.61 17.14
CA ASN A 146 3.57 -10.53 16.05
C ASN A 146 2.35 -10.05 15.24
N GLU A 147 1.99 -10.78 14.20
CA GLU A 147 0.99 -10.40 13.19
C GLU A 147 -0.46 -10.47 13.68
N TRP A 148 -0.68 -10.94 14.91
CA TRP A 148 -1.98 -11.03 15.57
C TRP A 148 -2.11 -10.11 16.80
N ASP A 149 -1.06 -9.34 17.10
CA ASP A 149 -0.96 -8.46 18.25
C ASP A 149 -1.08 -6.97 17.87
N SER A 150 -1.75 -6.20 18.73
CA SER A 150 -1.86 -4.73 18.63
C SER A 150 -2.27 -4.26 17.23
N SER A 151 -1.63 -3.23 16.67
CA SER A 151 -1.98 -2.65 15.36
C SER A 151 -1.83 -3.64 14.21
N LYS A 152 -0.77 -4.46 14.22
CA LYS A 152 -0.60 -5.53 13.22
C LYS A 152 -1.77 -6.51 13.25
N GLY A 153 -2.18 -6.91 14.45
CA GLY A 153 -3.34 -7.79 14.65
C GLY A 153 -4.66 -7.18 14.16
N VAL A 154 -4.83 -5.87 14.26
CA VAL A 154 -5.99 -5.19 13.65
C VAL A 154 -5.96 -5.33 12.13
N CYS A 155 -4.83 -5.05 11.48
CA CYS A 155 -4.71 -5.20 10.03
C CYS A 155 -5.05 -6.63 9.57
N SER A 156 -4.54 -7.66 10.25
CA SER A 156 -4.84 -9.07 9.96
C SER A 156 -6.32 -9.41 10.14
N LYS A 157 -6.96 -8.93 11.21
CA LYS A 157 -8.38 -9.17 11.48
C LYS A 157 -9.29 -8.48 10.47
N VAL A 158 -8.96 -7.24 10.09
CA VAL A 158 -9.71 -6.46 9.10
C VAL A 158 -9.59 -7.11 7.72
N ALA A 159 -8.38 -7.53 7.31
CA ALA A 159 -8.18 -8.24 6.06
C ALA A 159 -8.95 -9.57 6.01
N LEU A 160 -8.91 -10.34 7.10
CA LEU A 160 -9.62 -11.63 7.18
C LEU A 160 -11.15 -11.47 7.16
N LYS A 161 -11.68 -10.47 7.88
CA LYS A 161 -13.11 -10.33 8.11
C LYS A 161 -13.83 -9.55 7.01
N ASP A 162 -13.24 -8.44 6.58
CA ASP A 162 -13.91 -7.44 5.75
C ASP A 162 -13.30 -7.33 4.34
N ASP A 163 -12.25 -8.10 4.03
CA ASP A 163 -11.50 -8.03 2.78
C ASP A 163 -11.00 -6.60 2.49
N ILE A 164 -10.55 -5.91 3.54
CA ILE A 164 -9.93 -4.59 3.50
C ILE A 164 -8.47 -4.71 3.93
N PHE A 165 -7.55 -4.23 3.09
CA PHE A 165 -6.12 -4.35 3.31
C PHE A 165 -5.54 -3.02 3.80
N ILE A 166 -4.90 -3.03 4.98
CA ILE A 166 -4.19 -1.86 5.52
C ILE A 166 -2.71 -2.16 5.53
N LEU A 167 -1.95 -1.46 4.70
CA LEU A 167 -0.50 -1.65 4.57
C LEU A 167 0.24 -0.49 5.22
N ASN A 168 1.32 -0.78 5.94
CA ASN A 168 2.20 0.25 6.49
C ASN A 168 3.51 0.29 5.70
N PHE A 169 3.79 1.46 5.13
CA PHE A 169 5.07 1.85 4.56
C PHE A 169 5.80 2.72 5.58
N TYR A 170 6.73 2.12 6.31
CA TYR A 170 7.52 2.87 7.29
C TYR A 170 8.88 3.26 6.69
N LYS A 171 9.72 3.96 7.46
CA LYS A 171 11.00 4.50 7.01
C LYS A 171 11.84 3.52 6.18
N LYS A 172 11.91 2.25 6.57
CA LYS A 172 12.65 1.23 5.82
C LYS A 172 12.12 1.01 4.41
N ASP A 173 10.80 0.95 4.24
CA ASP A 173 10.19 0.79 2.91
C ASP A 173 10.47 2.01 2.03
N ILE A 174 10.47 3.20 2.63
CA ILE A 174 10.84 4.45 1.95
C ILE A 174 12.30 4.38 1.49
N GLU A 175 13.22 3.97 2.38
CA GLU A 175 14.64 3.78 2.05
C GLU A 175 14.84 2.76 0.93
N ASP A 176 14.12 1.63 0.95
CA ASP A 176 14.15 0.62 -0.11
C ASP A 176 13.73 1.21 -1.47
N ILE A 177 12.68 2.06 -1.50
CA ILE A 177 12.25 2.77 -2.72
C ILE A 177 13.35 3.73 -3.21
N LEU A 178 13.95 4.51 -2.31
CA LEU A 178 15.05 5.43 -2.65
C LEU A 178 16.31 4.71 -3.13
N ASN A 179 16.45 3.43 -2.79
CA ASN A 179 17.49 2.53 -3.27
C ASN A 179 17.10 1.77 -4.56
N GLY A 180 15.95 2.10 -5.16
CA GLY A 180 15.53 1.63 -6.47
C GLY A 180 14.57 0.43 -6.45
N LYS A 181 14.07 0.02 -5.28
CA LYS A 181 13.00 -0.98 -5.19
C LYS A 181 11.69 -0.37 -5.70
N ASN A 182 10.95 -1.14 -6.50
CA ASN A 182 9.69 -0.65 -7.07
C ASN A 182 8.59 -0.62 -5.99
N PHE A 183 7.82 0.47 -5.95
CA PHE A 183 6.71 0.64 -5.00
C PHE A 183 5.67 -0.48 -5.10
N ILE A 184 5.27 -0.86 -6.32
CA ILE A 184 4.24 -1.89 -6.56
C ILE A 184 4.71 -3.24 -6.05
N ASP A 185 5.99 -3.56 -6.24
CA ASP A 185 6.58 -4.81 -5.73
C ASP A 185 6.54 -4.84 -4.19
N ILE A 186 6.82 -3.72 -3.52
CA ILE A 186 6.70 -3.63 -2.05
C ILE A 186 5.24 -3.79 -1.61
N VAL A 187 4.28 -3.20 -2.33
CA VAL A 187 2.84 -3.39 -2.05
C VAL A 187 2.50 -4.88 -2.15
N GLU A 188 2.90 -5.55 -3.24
CA GLU A 188 2.65 -6.98 -3.43
C GLU A 188 3.27 -7.84 -2.33
N GLU A 189 4.55 -7.62 -2.01
CA GLU A 189 5.25 -8.35 -0.95
C GLU A 189 4.51 -8.24 0.39
N LYS A 190 4.09 -7.01 0.77
CA LYS A 190 3.34 -6.78 2.01
C LYS A 190 1.96 -7.45 1.98
N LEU A 191 1.28 -7.45 0.84
CA LEU A 191 -0.01 -8.15 0.67
C LEU A 191 0.14 -9.66 0.78
N ILE A 192 1.17 -10.24 0.16
CA ILE A 192 1.48 -11.66 0.26
C ILE A 192 1.74 -12.02 1.71
N GLN A 193 2.62 -11.28 2.40
CA GLN A 193 2.92 -11.50 3.82
C GLN A 193 1.64 -11.45 4.67
N LEU A 194 0.81 -10.42 4.52
CA LEU A 194 -0.44 -10.31 5.27
C LEU A 194 -1.39 -11.48 4.97
N LYS A 195 -1.53 -11.86 3.70
CA LYS A 195 -2.36 -13.00 3.28
C LYS A 195 -1.84 -14.33 3.82
N GLU A 196 -0.53 -14.52 3.87
CA GLU A 196 0.08 -15.72 4.45
C GLU A 196 -0.13 -15.80 5.95
N ASN A 197 -0.07 -14.67 6.66
CA ASN A 197 -0.31 -14.60 8.10
C ASN A 197 -1.76 -14.98 8.47
N ILE A 198 -2.73 -14.69 7.61
CA ILE A 198 -4.15 -15.03 7.84
C ILE A 198 -4.54 -16.44 7.35
N LYS A 199 -3.67 -17.15 6.62
CA LYS A 199 -3.97 -18.53 6.18
C LYS A 199 -4.17 -19.42 7.41
N ILE A 200 -5.38 -19.95 7.55
CA ILE A 200 -5.75 -20.89 8.61
C ILE A 200 -4.96 -22.20 8.39
N LYS A 201 -4.07 -22.54 9.32
CA LYS A 201 -3.61 -23.92 9.47
C LYS A 201 -4.73 -24.68 10.19
N ILE A 202 -5.39 -25.60 9.49
CA ILE A 202 -6.25 -26.59 10.13
C ILE A 202 -5.33 -27.46 10.98
N LEU A 203 -5.37 -27.25 12.30
CA LEU A 203 -4.74 -28.16 13.24
C LEU A 203 -5.70 -29.33 13.41
N SER A 204 -5.27 -30.53 13.00
CA SER A 204 -5.96 -31.78 13.34
C SER A 204 -6.19 -31.80 14.85
N HIS A 205 -7.45 -31.88 15.28
CA HIS A 205 -7.80 -31.85 16.68
C HIS A 205 -7.35 -33.18 17.33
N GLN A 206 -6.71 -33.14 18.51
CA GLN A 206 -6.18 -34.34 19.18
C GLN A 206 -7.26 -35.40 19.53
N ASN A 207 -8.55 -35.09 19.36
CA ASN A 207 -9.68 -35.97 19.63
C ASN A 207 -10.24 -36.71 18.40
N GLU A 208 -9.67 -36.55 17.20
CA GLU A 208 -10.04 -37.39 16.04
C GLU A 208 -9.69 -38.88 16.26
N LYS A 209 -8.91 -39.22 17.29
CA LYS A 209 -8.57 -40.60 17.65
C LYS A 209 -9.61 -41.34 18.50
N TYR A 210 -10.70 -40.70 18.90
CA TYR A 210 -11.74 -41.32 19.75
C TYR A 210 -13.08 -41.54 19.04
N VAL A 211 -13.12 -41.32 17.72
CA VAL A 211 -14.28 -41.64 16.88
C VAL A 211 -13.89 -42.77 15.94
N ASN A 212 -13.72 -43.97 16.49
CA ASN A 212 -13.71 -45.25 15.77
C ASN A 212 -14.17 -46.36 16.72
#